data_AF-A0A099WQ56-F1
#
_entry.id   AF-A0A099WQ56-F1
#
_cell.length_a   1.000
_cell.length_b   1.000
_cell.length_c   1.000
_cell.angle_alpha   90.00
_cell.angle_beta   90.00
_cell.angle_gamma   90.00
#
_symmetry.space_group_name_H-M   'P 1'
#
loop_
_entity.id
_entity.type
_entity.pdbx_description
1 polymer ?
#
loop_
_entity_poly.entity_id
_entity_poly.type
_entity_poly.pdbx_seq_one_letter_code
_entity_poly.pdbx_strand_id
1 'polypeptide(L)'
;MKIYHTETQEDYDALMVKLEKEGVTWANSGSKPTAFNMWNVHGDKTCVKKEGNEITYANCIYYSDYKIEKYKANDIVNNPSHYNTGGIETLDYIKAKVPDYTSVAMSQVIKYVSRFPHKNGLEDLKKAQFYLNDLIIFMEGEDK
;
A
#
# COMPACT_ATOMS: atom_id res chain seq x y z
N MET A 1 -19.39 -15.49 1.84
CA MET A 1 -19.11 -14.56 2.94
C MET A 1 -17.62 -14.61 3.25
N LYS A 2 -16.95 -13.45 3.31
CA LYS A 2 -15.55 -13.33 3.73
C LYS A 2 -15.43 -12.21 4.75
N ILE A 3 -14.52 -12.32 5.71
CA ILE A 3 -14.27 -11.28 6.70
C ILE A 3 -12.80 -10.91 6.62
N TYR A 4 -12.52 -9.65 6.38
CA TYR A 4 -11.18 -9.11 6.28
C TYR A 4 -10.83 -8.34 7.54
N HIS A 5 -9.60 -8.51 8.02
CA HIS A 5 -9.02 -7.70 9.08
C HIS A 5 -7.78 -7.00 8.55
N THR A 6 -7.65 -5.70 8.82
CA THR A 6 -6.48 -4.89 8.47
C THR A 6 -5.85 -4.35 9.74
N GLU A 7 -4.52 -4.33 9.81
CA GLU A 7 -3.77 -3.88 11.00
C GLU A 7 -3.32 -2.42 10.90
N THR A 8 -3.36 -1.83 9.69
CA THR A 8 -3.01 -0.44 9.42
C THR A 8 -4.08 0.29 8.60
N GLN A 9 -4.11 1.63 8.68
CA GLN A 9 -4.95 2.47 7.83
C GLN A 9 -4.61 2.26 6.34
N GLU A 10 -3.34 2.06 6.02
CA GLU A 10 -2.87 1.85 4.64
C GLU A 10 -3.41 0.54 4.06
N ASP A 11 -3.38 -0.54 4.85
CA ASP A 11 -3.98 -1.82 4.48
C ASP A 11 -5.50 -1.70 4.31
N TYR A 12 -6.16 -0.94 5.18
CA TYR A 12 -7.59 -0.66 5.10
C TYR A 12 -7.96 0.09 3.81
N ASP A 13 -7.25 1.18 3.51
CA ASP A 13 -7.50 1.99 2.32
C ASP A 13 -7.28 1.17 1.05
N ALA A 14 -6.21 0.36 1.02
CA ALA A 14 -5.95 -0.56 -0.08
C ALA A 14 -7.05 -1.62 -0.24
N LEU A 15 -7.57 -2.16 0.88
CA LEU A 15 -8.70 -3.08 0.87
C LEU A 15 -9.95 -2.41 0.29
N MET A 16 -10.26 -1.16 0.67
CA MET A 16 -11.42 -0.43 0.14
C MET A 16 -11.31 -0.23 -1.38
N VAL A 17 -10.13 0.16 -1.88
CA VAL A 17 -9.90 0.30 -3.33
C VAL A 17 -10.08 -1.02 -4.06
N LYS A 18 -9.57 -2.13 -3.50
CA LYS A 18 -9.75 -3.48 -4.07
C LYS A 18 -11.23 -3.84 -4.14
N LEU A 19 -11.95 -3.68 -3.03
CA LEU A 19 -13.37 -3.99 -2.92
C LEU A 19 -14.21 -3.14 -3.89
N GLU A 20 -13.89 -1.85 -4.04
CA GLU A 20 -14.56 -0.98 -5.01
C GLU A 20 -14.37 -1.43 -6.46
N LYS A 21 -13.17 -1.90 -6.82
CA LYS A 21 -12.91 -2.49 -8.15
C LYS A 21 -13.69 -3.78 -8.38
N GLU A 22 -14.01 -4.53 -7.33
CA GLU A 22 -14.89 -5.70 -7.39
C GLU A 22 -16.38 -5.32 -7.52
N GLY A 23 -16.72 -4.02 -7.52
CA GLY A 23 -18.08 -3.53 -7.70
C GLY A 23 -18.97 -3.66 -6.47
N VAL A 24 -18.38 -3.80 -5.27
CA VAL A 24 -19.16 -3.90 -4.03
C VAL A 24 -19.50 -2.53 -3.44
N THR A 25 -20.56 -2.48 -2.65
CA THR A 25 -21.05 -1.26 -2.00
C THR A 25 -21.31 -1.48 -0.51
N TRP A 26 -21.37 -0.41 0.26
CA TRP A 26 -21.81 -0.47 1.66
C TRP A 26 -23.30 -0.85 1.73
N ALA A 27 -23.64 -1.88 2.50
CA ALA A 27 -25.00 -2.45 2.56
C ALA A 27 -26.09 -1.40 2.93
N ASN A 28 -25.77 -0.45 3.82
CA ASN A 28 -26.75 0.52 4.33
C ASN A 28 -26.89 1.77 3.47
N SER A 29 -25.91 2.11 2.64
CA SER A 29 -25.87 3.38 1.92
C SER A 29 -25.79 3.22 0.40
N GLY A 30 -25.51 2.03 -0.11
CA GLY A 30 -25.20 1.80 -1.53
C GLY A 30 -23.97 2.55 -2.02
N SER A 31 -23.22 3.19 -1.11
CA SER A 31 -22.07 4.01 -1.46
C SER A 31 -20.85 3.15 -1.71
N LYS A 32 -19.91 3.72 -2.47
CA LYS A 32 -18.65 3.06 -2.78
C LYS A 32 -17.81 2.83 -1.51
N PRO A 33 -17.02 1.75 -1.43
CA PRO A 33 -16.16 1.45 -0.28
C PRO A 33 -15.24 2.62 0.11
N THR A 34 -14.62 3.30 -0.86
CA THR A 34 -13.69 4.42 -0.60
C THR A 34 -14.37 5.73 -0.19
N ALA A 35 -15.70 5.83 -0.29
CA ALA A 35 -16.42 7.05 0.06
C ALA A 35 -16.40 7.33 1.57
N PHE A 36 -16.20 6.31 2.39
CA PHE A 36 -16.20 6.41 3.84
C PHE A 36 -15.05 5.65 4.47
N ASN A 37 -14.33 6.32 5.36
CA ASN A 37 -13.25 5.71 6.12
C ASN A 37 -13.76 5.20 7.47
N MET A 38 -14.21 3.94 7.52
CA MET A 38 -14.71 3.30 8.75
C MET A 38 -13.59 2.85 9.69
N TRP A 39 -12.32 2.95 9.27
CA TRP A 39 -11.18 2.74 10.15
C TRP A 39 -11.23 3.67 11.37
N ASN A 40 -11.73 4.90 11.20
CA ASN A 40 -11.84 5.89 12.26
C ASN A 40 -12.74 5.45 13.44
N VAL A 41 -13.53 4.39 13.28
CA VAL A 41 -14.45 3.91 14.32
C VAL A 41 -13.76 2.94 15.29
N HIS A 42 -12.96 1.99 14.79
CA HIS A 42 -12.34 0.94 15.60
C HIS A 42 -10.84 0.77 15.40
N GLY A 43 -10.22 1.52 14.48
CA GLY A 43 -8.80 1.44 14.17
C GLY A 43 -8.37 0.03 13.77
N ASP A 44 -7.31 -0.45 14.40
CA ASP A 44 -6.72 -1.80 14.25
C ASP A 44 -7.66 -2.95 14.60
N LYS A 45 -8.81 -2.67 15.23
CA LYS A 45 -9.85 -3.66 15.54
C LYS A 45 -10.98 -3.67 14.50
N THR A 46 -10.87 -2.94 13.40
CA THR A 46 -11.87 -2.89 12.34
C THR A 46 -11.83 -4.16 11.49
N CYS A 47 -12.95 -4.85 11.39
CA CYS A 47 -13.15 -5.96 10.48
C CYS A 47 -14.22 -5.62 9.44
N VAL A 48 -13.97 -5.99 8.18
CA VAL A 48 -14.86 -5.73 7.05
C VAL A 48 -15.42 -7.06 6.55
N LYS A 49 -16.73 -7.24 6.70
CA LYS A 49 -17.45 -8.42 6.22
C LYS A 49 -17.96 -8.16 4.81
N LYS A 50 -17.61 -9.03 3.87
CA LYS A 50 -18.11 -9.06 2.48
C LYS A 50 -19.10 -10.20 2.28
N GLU A 51 -20.31 -9.87 1.84
CA GLU A 51 -21.37 -10.81 1.47
C GLU A 51 -21.94 -10.45 0.10
N GLY A 52 -21.64 -11.27 -0.92
CA GLY A 52 -22.04 -10.96 -2.29
C GLY A 52 -21.40 -9.64 -2.76
N ASN A 53 -22.25 -8.69 -3.13
CA ASN A 53 -21.87 -7.34 -3.58
C ASN A 53 -21.95 -6.29 -2.47
N GLU A 54 -22.18 -6.70 -1.23
CA GLU A 54 -22.32 -5.79 -0.10
C GLU A 54 -21.22 -6.00 0.93
N ILE A 55 -20.81 -4.89 1.56
CA ILE A 55 -19.88 -4.90 2.69
C ILE A 55 -20.48 -4.23 3.93
N THR A 56 -20.09 -4.74 5.09
CA THR A 56 -20.38 -4.18 6.42
C THR A 56 -19.10 -4.14 7.24
N TYR A 57 -19.07 -3.33 8.29
CA TYR A 57 -17.93 -3.22 9.19
C TYR A 57 -18.38 -3.38 10.64
N ALA A 58 -17.52 -3.96 11.46
CA ALA A 58 -17.70 -4.02 12.91
C ALA A 58 -16.35 -4.23 13.59
N ASN A 59 -16.34 -4.17 14.91
CA ASN A 59 -15.20 -4.63 15.68
C ASN A 59 -14.96 -6.13 15.43
N CYS A 60 -13.72 -6.54 15.26
CA CYS A 60 -13.36 -7.94 15.02
C CYS A 60 -13.85 -8.91 16.11
N ILE A 61 -14.09 -8.44 17.33
CA ILE A 61 -14.68 -9.24 18.42
C ILE A 61 -16.06 -9.79 18.03
N TYR A 62 -16.86 -9.06 17.24
CA TYR A 62 -18.16 -9.54 16.75
C TYR A 62 -18.05 -10.71 15.75
N TYR A 63 -16.84 -10.97 15.25
CA TYR A 63 -16.57 -12.03 14.30
C TYR A 63 -15.63 -13.11 14.87
N SER A 64 -15.48 -13.19 16.20
CA SER A 64 -14.58 -14.14 16.87
C SER A 64 -14.84 -15.59 16.49
N ASP A 65 -16.10 -15.94 16.21
CA ASP A 65 -16.52 -17.31 15.86
C ASP A 65 -16.35 -17.61 14.37
N TYR A 66 -15.96 -16.61 13.57
CA TYR A 66 -15.80 -16.74 12.13
C TYR A 66 -14.33 -16.74 11.74
N LYS A 67 -14.03 -17.34 10.57
CA LYS A 67 -12.71 -17.25 9.99
C LYS A 67 -12.44 -15.84 9.46
N ILE A 68 -11.52 -15.13 10.12
CA ILE A 68 -11.04 -13.81 9.72
C ILE A 68 -9.81 -13.95 8.82
N GLU A 69 -9.86 -13.42 7.60
CA GLU A 69 -8.73 -13.32 6.67
C GLU A 69 -7.98 -12.01 6.95
N LYS A 70 -6.73 -12.10 7.42
CA LYS A 70 -5.87 -10.92 7.50
C LYS A 70 -5.55 -10.41 6.09
N TYR A 71 -5.88 -9.16 5.83
CA TYR A 71 -5.54 -8.49 4.59
C TYR A 71 -4.31 -7.62 4.83
N LYS A 72 -3.31 -7.84 3.99
CA LYS A 72 -2.12 -7.01 3.92
C LYS A 72 -2.01 -6.51 2.50
N ALA A 73 -1.95 -5.20 2.32
CA ALA A 73 -1.68 -4.63 1.03
C ALA A 73 -0.30 -5.11 0.59
N ASN A 74 -0.19 -5.64 -0.62
CA ASN A 74 1.12 -5.72 -1.25
C ASN A 74 1.58 -4.28 -1.43
N ASP A 75 2.59 -3.89 -0.67
CA ASP A 75 3.17 -2.57 -0.76
C ASP A 75 3.87 -2.46 -2.10
N ILE A 76 3.16 -2.13 -3.17
CA ILE A 76 3.73 -2.09 -4.53
C ILE A 76 4.76 -0.97 -4.67
N VAL A 77 4.83 -0.07 -3.69
CA VAL A 77 5.70 1.10 -3.65
C VAL A 77 6.98 0.79 -2.88
N ASN A 78 6.89 0.26 -1.65
CA ASN A 78 8.07 -0.10 -0.85
C ASN A 78 8.46 -1.58 -0.95
N ASN A 79 7.58 -2.45 -1.46
CA ASN A 79 7.80 -3.90 -1.55
C ASN A 79 7.13 -4.56 -2.79
N PRO A 80 7.45 -4.13 -4.02
CA PRO A 80 6.89 -4.72 -5.23
C PRO A 80 7.18 -6.22 -5.32
N SER A 81 6.13 -7.04 -5.48
CA SER A 81 6.15 -8.52 -5.47
C SER A 81 7.10 -9.20 -6.46
N HIS A 82 7.73 -8.43 -7.36
CA HIS A 82 8.64 -8.92 -8.39
C HIS A 82 10.13 -8.77 -8.04
N TYR A 83 10.49 -8.29 -6.85
CA TYR A 83 11.90 -8.08 -6.46
C TYR A 83 12.40 -8.91 -5.27
N ASN A 84 11.55 -9.72 -4.62
CA ASN A 84 11.92 -10.47 -3.41
C ASN A 84 12.36 -11.93 -3.65
N THR A 85 13.03 -12.20 -4.76
CA THR A 85 13.61 -13.55 -4.95
C THR A 85 15.03 -13.54 -4.38
N GLY A 86 15.19 -13.84 -3.07
CA GLY A 86 16.51 -14.14 -2.49
C GLY A 86 16.96 -13.39 -1.23
N GLY A 87 16.12 -12.54 -0.61
CA GLY A 87 16.42 -11.93 0.70
C GLY A 87 17.37 -10.73 0.68
N ILE A 88 17.68 -10.17 -0.49
CA ILE A 88 18.35 -8.88 -0.65
C ILE A 88 17.42 -7.98 -1.47
N GLU A 89 17.04 -6.83 -0.91
CA GLU A 89 16.30 -5.81 -1.63
C GLU A 89 17.14 -5.33 -2.83
N THR A 90 16.53 -5.23 -4.01
CA THR A 90 17.26 -4.92 -5.26
C THR A 90 18.04 -3.59 -5.17
N LEU A 91 17.50 -2.64 -4.40
CA LEU A 91 18.16 -1.35 -4.18
C LEU A 91 19.46 -1.49 -3.38
N ASP A 92 19.49 -2.36 -2.37
CA ASP A 92 20.69 -2.61 -1.56
C ASP A 92 21.78 -3.28 -2.38
N TYR A 93 21.41 -4.20 -3.27
CA TYR A 93 22.34 -4.79 -4.22
C TYR A 93 22.93 -3.74 -5.18
N ILE A 94 22.10 -2.83 -5.68
CA ILE A 94 22.55 -1.72 -6.54
C ILE A 94 23.52 -0.81 -5.78
N LYS A 95 23.18 -0.38 -4.55
CA LYS A 95 24.07 0.44 -3.70
C LYS A 95 25.41 -0.24 -3.47
N ALA A 96 25.43 -1.56 -3.26
CA ALA A 96 26.65 -2.32 -3.02
C ALA A 96 27.52 -2.54 -4.27
N LYS A 97 26.96 -2.43 -5.48
CA LYS A 97 27.64 -2.78 -6.74
C LYS A 97 27.85 -1.64 -7.71
N VAL A 98 27.07 -0.56 -7.58
CA VAL A 98 27.18 0.62 -8.44
C VAL A 98 27.90 1.73 -7.68
N PRO A 99 29.12 2.11 -8.10
CA PRO A 99 29.89 3.15 -7.41
C PRO A 99 29.21 4.52 -7.36
N ASP A 100 28.42 4.84 -8.39
CA ASP A 100 27.66 6.10 -8.47
C ASP A 100 26.17 5.86 -8.24
N TYR A 101 25.82 5.57 -6.98
CA TYR A 101 24.43 5.39 -6.58
C TYR A 101 23.61 6.68 -6.74
N THR A 102 24.22 7.84 -6.51
CA THR A 102 23.58 9.16 -6.63
C THR A 102 22.94 9.36 -8.01
N SER A 103 23.69 9.10 -9.09
CA SER A 103 23.14 9.18 -10.45
C SER A 103 21.99 8.19 -10.68
N VAL A 104 22.04 7.00 -10.08
CA VAL A 104 20.95 6.02 -10.16
C VAL A 104 19.70 6.56 -9.49
N ALA A 105 19.78 7.02 -8.24
CA ALA A 105 18.64 7.55 -7.52
C ALA A 105 18.05 8.77 -8.24
N MET A 106 18.89 9.70 -8.71
CA MET A 106 18.46 10.86 -9.51
C MET A 106 17.71 10.44 -10.78
N SER A 107 18.21 9.45 -11.52
CA SER A 107 17.55 8.96 -12.73
C SER A 107 16.15 8.38 -12.44
N GLN A 108 15.98 7.71 -11.30
CA GLN A 108 14.70 7.15 -10.89
C GLN A 108 13.71 8.26 -10.51
N VAL A 109 14.15 9.26 -9.75
CA VAL A 109 13.33 10.45 -9.42
C VAL A 109 12.86 11.14 -10.70
N ILE A 110 13.78 11.46 -11.62
CA ILE A 110 13.43 12.12 -12.90
C ILE A 110 12.46 11.26 -13.71
N LYS A 111 12.69 9.95 -13.79
CA LYS A 111 11.81 9.02 -14.51
C LYS A 111 10.38 9.05 -13.97
N TYR A 112 10.20 9.02 -12.65
CA TYR A 112 8.86 8.96 -12.08
C TYR A 112 8.15 10.33 -12.11
N VAL A 113 8.89 11.43 -11.88
CA VAL A 113 8.37 12.79 -12.02
C VAL A 113 8.00 13.13 -13.46
N SER A 114 8.74 12.65 -14.46
CA SER A 114 8.36 12.88 -15.88
C SER A 114 7.19 12.02 -16.33
N ARG A 115 6.97 10.86 -15.68
CA ARG A 115 5.99 9.85 -16.11
C ARG A 115 4.62 10.02 -15.46
N PHE A 116 4.53 10.63 -14.27
CA PHE A 116 3.28 10.74 -13.53
C PHE A 116 2.11 11.33 -14.34
N PRO A 117 2.27 12.36 -15.21
CA PRO A 117 1.12 12.95 -15.90
C PRO A 117 0.49 12.01 -16.93
N HIS A 118 1.21 10.96 -17.34
CA HIS A 118 0.87 10.15 -18.51
C HIS A 118 0.76 8.63 -18.23
N LYS A 119 1.10 8.17 -17.02
CA LYS A 119 1.06 6.72 -16.70
C LYS A 119 0.33 6.39 -15.40
N ASN A 120 0.97 6.57 -14.24
CA ASN A 120 0.42 6.07 -12.97
C ASN A 120 0.02 7.18 -11.97
N GLY A 121 0.04 8.45 -12.38
CA GLY A 121 -0.39 9.57 -11.54
C GLY A 121 0.30 9.58 -10.17
N LEU A 122 -0.49 9.64 -9.11
CA LEU A 122 -0.01 9.71 -7.72
C LEU A 122 0.96 8.57 -7.34
N GLU A 123 0.81 7.37 -7.91
CA GLU A 123 1.71 6.25 -7.60
C GLU A 123 3.15 6.53 -8.08
N ASP A 124 3.32 7.19 -9.23
CA ASP A 124 4.65 7.57 -9.71
C ASP A 124 5.23 8.67 -8.82
N LEU A 125 4.43 9.63 -8.35
CA LEU A 125 4.91 10.65 -7.40
C LEU A 125 5.38 10.04 -6.08
N LYS A 126 4.66 9.03 -5.54
CA LYS A 126 5.09 8.29 -4.35
C LYS A 126 6.40 7.52 -4.58
N LYS A 127 6.58 6.92 -5.76
CA LYS A 127 7.84 6.29 -6.14
C LYS A 127 8.98 7.30 -6.23
N ALA A 128 8.74 8.47 -6.82
CA ALA A 128 9.74 9.54 -6.86
C ALA A 128 10.16 9.98 -5.44
N GLN A 129 9.19 10.17 -4.55
CA GLN A 129 9.44 10.51 -3.14
C GLN A 129 10.28 9.44 -2.43
N PHE A 130 10.00 8.16 -2.65
CA PHE A 130 10.78 7.06 -2.09
C PHE A 130 12.27 7.16 -2.47
N TYR A 131 12.59 7.31 -3.75
CA TYR A 131 13.99 7.44 -4.20
C TYR A 131 14.66 8.73 -3.73
N LEU A 132 13.91 9.82 -3.59
CA LEU A 132 14.42 11.07 -3.06
C LEU A 132 14.77 10.95 -1.57
N ASN A 133 13.88 10.36 -0.77
CA ASN A 133 14.13 10.12 0.66
C ASN A 133 15.33 9.18 0.87
N ASP A 134 15.42 8.12 0.06
CA ASP A 134 16.54 7.18 0.15
C ASP A 134 17.87 7.85 -0.21
N LEU A 135 17.89 8.72 -1.23
CA LEU A 135 19.07 9.52 -1.56
C LEU A 135 19.47 10.46 -0.42
N ILE A 136 18.51 11.13 0.23
CA ILE A 136 18.79 11.99 1.39
C ILE A 136 19.47 11.17 2.49
N ILE A 137 18.92 10.01 2.85
CA ILE A 137 19.49 9.11 3.87
C ILE A 137 20.90 8.65 3.46
N PHE A 138 21.10 8.30 2.20
CA PHE A 138 22.40 7.89 1.68
C PHE A 138 23.45 8.99 1.83
N MET A 139 23.13 10.23 1.43
CA MET A 139 24.04 11.38 1.53
C MET A 139 24.33 11.76 2.99
N GLU A 140 23.31 11.76 3.87
CA GLU A 140 23.51 12.02 5.31
C GLU A 140 24.38 10.95 6.00
N GLY A 141 24.42 9.74 5.44
CA GLY A 141 25.25 8.64 5.92
C GLY A 141 26.71 8.72 5.49
N GLU A 142 27.02 9.38 4.36
CA GLU A 142 28.40 9.59 3.87
C GLU A 142 29.15 10.70 4.63
N ASP A 143 28.43 11.62 5.30
CA ASP A 143 29.00 12.72 6.09
C ASP A 143 29.44 12.32 7.52
N LYS A 144 29.50 11.01 7.83
CA LYS A 144 29.95 10.45 9.13
C LYS A 144 31.23 9.64 9.01
#